data_AF-A0A024T892-F1
#
_entry.id   AF-A0A024T892-F1
#
_cell.length_a   1.000
_cell.length_b   1.000
_cell.length_c   1.000
_cell.angle_alpha   90.00
_cell.angle_beta   90.00
_cell.angle_gamma   90.00
#
_symmetry.space_group_name_H-M   'P 1'
#
loop_
_entity.id
_entity.type
_entity.pdbx_description
1 polymer ?
#
loop_
_entity_poly.entity_id
_entity_poly.type
_entity_poly.pdbx_seq_one_letter_code
_entity_poly.pdbx_strand_id
1 'polypeptide(L)'
;MQNQRQEKRARYSTARHDDDGDQDESTSPIYDAHLDSQGPDGIHILTNFSPSEFTLLWAEVRNHIARHWNVGSGRKSDVSARDMLFIVLTSLKHCGTWDIVAAVFQQTVTFEKRVMTYLDVLDAFLYRKFVEAAAKTWTVTRLASMNQRFVNFPHARYATDVTFQQTNIPSGSYAEKQLFFSGKHHLYGHKVEMFVLLNGLAIDCSSFAKGSVSDKAIFDGNVEFHRITLAKKGSESSMADAGQEEKAIAQWAALVEKGYQGIQHQVRGIIPSKKPAHGSLTSEQPRKYRIASDRAIVENFFGHLKTLWDVCSDTYSWNRKNYDMLVQTCVALTNVHVRFHPLRSEDGDVYAQYVNRMNSIRARSMKDVTFQQTNIPCGSYAKKKLFFSGKHHLYGHKVEMSVLPNGLAIDCSAFAKGSVSDKAIFDGNVEFHPINLAKKGSESSMADAGQEEDAIAHWAALVDKGYQGIQHQVRGIIPSKQPAHGSLTSEQLHENDRIASDRAIVENLLAASRHFGPCAATPTAGIVKITTCLSKPVSR
;
A
#
# COMPACT_ATOMS: atom_id res chain seq x y z
N MET A 1 -62.32 3.65 -14.08
CA MET A 1 -61.50 2.44 -14.34
C MET A 1 -60.43 2.14 -13.29
N GLN A 2 -60.07 3.07 -12.38
CA GLN A 2 -59.13 2.77 -11.27
C GLN A 2 -59.79 2.13 -10.03
N ASN A 3 -61.07 2.42 -9.72
CA ASN A 3 -61.75 1.82 -8.56
C ASN A 3 -62.09 0.32 -8.72
N GLN A 4 -62.38 -0.18 -9.92
CA GLN A 4 -62.62 -1.62 -10.15
C GLN A 4 -61.36 -2.49 -10.02
N ARG A 5 -60.15 -1.90 -10.07
CA ARG A 5 -58.88 -2.62 -9.86
C ARG A 5 -58.49 -2.71 -8.38
N GLN A 6 -59.00 -1.82 -7.53
CA GLN A 6 -58.80 -1.89 -6.07
C GLN A 6 -59.74 -2.91 -5.41
N GLU A 7 -60.97 -3.07 -5.90
CA GLU A 7 -61.94 -4.05 -5.35
C GLU A 7 -61.59 -5.53 -5.64
N LYS A 8 -60.79 -5.82 -6.67
CA LYS A 8 -60.26 -7.18 -6.91
C LYS A 8 -59.12 -7.57 -5.98
N ARG A 9 -58.40 -6.60 -5.40
CA ARG A 9 -57.31 -6.85 -4.44
C ARG A 9 -57.79 -7.00 -2.99
N ALA A 10 -59.05 -6.69 -2.70
CA ALA A 10 -59.62 -6.77 -1.35
C ALA A 10 -60.38 -8.08 -1.04
N ARG A 11 -60.52 -9.02 -1.99
CA ARG A 11 -61.36 -10.23 -1.83
C ARG A 11 -60.67 -11.51 -1.38
N TYR A 12 -59.35 -11.49 -1.16
CA TYR A 12 -58.66 -12.65 -0.59
C TYR A 12 -57.68 -12.19 0.48
N SER A 13 -58.24 -11.78 1.62
CA SER A 13 -57.54 -11.69 2.89
C SER A 13 -58.19 -12.68 3.87
N THR A 14 -57.31 -13.48 4.48
CA THR A 14 -57.45 -14.25 5.73
C THR A 14 -58.46 -15.40 5.81
N ALA A 15 -57.94 -16.62 5.61
CA ALA A 15 -58.20 -17.71 6.56
C ALA A 15 -56.92 -17.91 7.38
N ARG A 16 -57.03 -17.85 8.71
CA ARG A 16 -55.97 -18.20 9.66
C ARG A 16 -56.06 -19.69 9.98
N HIS A 17 -54.92 -20.37 9.96
CA HIS A 17 -54.51 -21.66 10.58
C HIS A 17 -53.45 -22.26 9.63
N ASP A 18 -52.24 -22.64 10.01
CA ASP A 18 -51.61 -22.84 11.30
C ASP A 18 -50.12 -22.47 11.22
N ASP A 19 -49.54 -22.26 12.39
CA ASP A 19 -48.12 -22.11 12.66
C ASP A 19 -47.36 -23.36 12.17
N ASP A 20 -46.62 -23.22 11.07
CA ASP A 20 -45.41 -23.99 10.79
C ASP A 20 -44.40 -23.02 10.18
N GLY A 21 -43.43 -22.64 11.01
CA GLY A 21 -42.44 -21.62 10.73
C GLY A 21 -41.39 -22.08 9.73
N ASP A 22 -41.61 -21.79 8.46
CA ASP A 22 -40.53 -21.62 7.49
C ASP A 22 -40.36 -20.11 7.24
N GLN A 23 -39.69 -19.43 8.18
CA GLN A 23 -38.95 -18.22 7.82
C GLN A 23 -38.00 -18.64 6.70
N ASP A 24 -38.14 -18.06 5.52
CA ASP A 24 -37.23 -18.26 4.39
C ASP A 24 -35.83 -17.84 4.86
N GLU A 25 -35.07 -18.80 5.36
CA GLU A 25 -33.79 -18.61 6.02
C GLU A 25 -32.83 -18.10 4.94
N SER A 26 -32.49 -16.81 5.01
CA SER A 26 -31.62 -16.18 4.01
C SER A 26 -30.39 -17.05 3.76
N THR A 27 -30.07 -17.29 2.49
CA THR A 27 -28.85 -18.01 2.09
C THR A 27 -27.55 -17.23 2.42
N SER A 28 -27.66 -16.00 2.93
CA SER A 28 -26.54 -15.05 3.17
C SER A 28 -26.87 -14.04 4.30
N PRO A 29 -27.10 -14.49 5.55
CA PRO A 29 -27.58 -13.62 6.63
C PRO A 29 -26.62 -12.46 6.95
N ILE A 30 -25.30 -12.63 6.80
CA ILE A 30 -24.34 -11.56 7.08
C ILE A 30 -24.43 -10.48 6.01
N TYR A 31 -24.42 -10.87 4.74
CA TYR A 31 -24.54 -9.93 3.63
C TYR A 31 -25.86 -9.17 3.69
N ASP A 32 -26.97 -9.87 3.91
CA ASP A 32 -28.30 -9.26 3.94
C ASP A 32 -28.43 -8.27 5.10
N ALA A 33 -27.92 -8.60 6.30
CA ALA A 33 -27.92 -7.68 7.42
C ALA A 33 -27.12 -6.38 7.15
N HIS A 34 -26.01 -6.46 6.41
CA HIS A 34 -25.25 -5.28 6.00
C HIS A 34 -25.96 -4.48 4.92
N LEU A 35 -26.61 -5.15 3.97
CA LEU A 35 -27.40 -4.49 2.93
C LEU A 35 -28.60 -3.75 3.53
N ASP A 36 -29.30 -4.35 4.49
CA ASP A 36 -30.46 -3.76 5.15
C ASP A 36 -30.08 -2.57 6.04
N SER A 37 -28.94 -2.66 6.73
CA SER A 37 -28.50 -1.62 7.68
C SER A 37 -27.74 -0.46 7.03
N GLN A 38 -26.90 -0.72 6.03
CA GLN A 38 -26.02 0.28 5.41
C GLN A 38 -26.38 0.61 3.96
N GLY A 39 -27.36 -0.10 3.39
CA GLY A 39 -27.78 0.07 2.00
C GLY A 39 -26.74 -0.39 0.98
N PRO A 40 -27.03 -0.18 -0.33
CA PRO A 40 -26.12 -0.51 -1.43
C PRO A 40 -24.74 0.15 -1.32
N ASP A 41 -24.69 1.38 -0.82
CA ASP A 41 -23.44 2.13 -0.65
C ASP A 41 -22.55 1.48 0.41
N GLY A 42 -23.12 0.96 1.50
CA GLY A 42 -22.36 0.20 2.50
C GLY A 42 -21.68 -1.04 1.92
N ILE A 43 -22.39 -1.80 1.08
CA ILE A 43 -21.82 -2.97 0.40
C ILE A 43 -20.67 -2.56 -0.53
N HIS A 44 -20.84 -1.46 -1.26
CA HIS A 44 -19.79 -0.93 -2.14
C HIS A 44 -18.58 -0.43 -1.35
N ILE A 45 -18.81 0.26 -0.23
CA ILE A 45 -17.75 0.70 0.69
C ILE A 45 -16.98 -0.50 1.25
N LEU A 46 -17.63 -1.63 1.52
CA LEU A 46 -16.96 -2.81 2.07
C LEU A 46 -16.24 -3.65 1.00
N THR A 47 -16.71 -3.69 -0.25
CA THR A 47 -16.21 -4.68 -1.24
C THR A 47 -15.68 -4.11 -2.55
N ASN A 48 -15.89 -2.82 -2.81
CA ASN A 48 -15.78 -2.16 -4.12
C ASN A 48 -16.80 -2.61 -5.18
N PHE A 49 -17.74 -3.50 -4.85
CA PHE A 49 -18.79 -3.93 -5.76
C PHE A 49 -20.14 -3.41 -5.30
N SER A 50 -20.95 -2.90 -6.23
CA SER A 50 -22.37 -2.72 -5.97
C SER A 50 -23.05 -4.07 -5.69
N PRO A 51 -24.23 -4.10 -5.04
CA PRO A 51 -24.96 -5.35 -4.80
C PRO A 51 -25.21 -6.20 -6.07
N SER A 52 -25.45 -5.54 -7.21
CA SER A 52 -25.64 -6.20 -8.50
C SER A 52 -24.36 -6.84 -9.01
N GLU A 53 -23.23 -6.13 -8.94
CA GLU A 53 -21.92 -6.65 -9.36
C GLU A 53 -21.45 -7.78 -8.46
N PHE A 54 -21.65 -7.65 -7.14
CA PHE A 54 -21.38 -8.72 -6.18
C PHE A 54 -22.20 -9.98 -6.51
N THR A 55 -23.48 -9.81 -6.87
CA THR A 55 -24.34 -10.93 -7.27
C THR A 55 -23.86 -11.60 -8.56
N LEU A 56 -23.37 -10.82 -9.54
CA LEU A 56 -22.76 -11.37 -10.76
C LEU A 56 -21.47 -12.13 -10.45
N LEU A 57 -20.59 -11.57 -9.61
CA LEU A 57 -19.38 -12.28 -9.16
C LEU A 57 -19.73 -13.58 -8.42
N TRP A 58 -20.71 -13.55 -7.51
CA TRP A 58 -21.20 -14.74 -6.82
C TRP A 58 -21.72 -15.80 -7.80
N ALA A 59 -22.47 -15.40 -8.83
CA ALA A 59 -22.96 -16.32 -9.85
C ALA A 59 -21.82 -17.03 -10.61
N GLU A 60 -20.70 -16.35 -10.82
CA GLU A 60 -19.52 -16.93 -11.49
C GLU A 60 -18.78 -17.96 -10.64
N VAL A 61 -18.83 -17.87 -9.30
CA VAL A 61 -18.04 -18.70 -8.37
C VAL A 61 -18.87 -19.74 -7.59
N ARG A 62 -20.18 -19.54 -7.41
CA ARG A 62 -21.06 -20.36 -6.55
C ARG A 62 -20.94 -21.85 -6.78
N ASN A 63 -20.89 -22.29 -8.03
CA ASN A 63 -20.85 -23.72 -8.39
C ASN A 63 -19.48 -24.35 -8.07
N HIS A 64 -18.40 -23.58 -8.19
CA HIS A 64 -17.07 -24.04 -7.81
C HIS A 64 -16.97 -24.15 -6.28
N ILE A 65 -17.40 -23.11 -5.56
CA ILE A 65 -17.35 -23.08 -4.10
C ILE A 65 -18.21 -24.18 -3.49
N ALA A 66 -19.44 -24.39 -3.97
CA ALA A 66 -20.33 -25.45 -3.47
C ALA A 66 -19.72 -26.87 -3.57
N ARG A 67 -18.77 -27.10 -4.47
CA ARG A 67 -18.13 -28.41 -4.69
C ARG A 67 -16.81 -28.59 -3.92
N HIS A 68 -16.19 -27.51 -3.46
CA HIS A 68 -14.81 -27.57 -2.95
C HIS A 68 -14.65 -26.93 -1.57
N TRP A 69 -15.52 -26.02 -1.17
CA TRP A 69 -15.48 -25.38 0.13
C TRP A 69 -16.53 -25.97 1.06
N ASN A 70 -16.14 -26.20 2.32
CA ASN A 70 -17.02 -26.78 3.34
C ASN A 70 -17.62 -28.15 2.91
N VAL A 71 -16.92 -28.91 2.07
CA VAL A 71 -17.26 -30.29 1.64
C VAL A 71 -16.35 -31.29 2.38
N GLY A 72 -16.90 -32.38 2.95
CA GLY A 72 -16.14 -33.33 3.79
C GLY A 72 -16.82 -33.70 5.12
N SER A 73 -16.23 -34.57 5.93
CA SER A 73 -16.82 -35.04 7.19
C SER A 73 -16.44 -34.20 8.43
N GLY A 74 -15.51 -33.25 8.27
CA GLY A 74 -15.06 -32.39 9.37
C GLY A 74 -16.10 -31.35 9.80
N ARG A 75 -15.82 -30.65 10.91
CA ARG A 75 -16.64 -29.55 11.42
C ARG A 75 -16.85 -28.50 10.33
N LYS A 76 -18.11 -28.17 10.06
CA LYS A 76 -18.51 -27.21 9.04
C LYS A 76 -18.39 -25.78 9.54
N SER A 77 -18.10 -24.87 8.62
CA SER A 77 -18.27 -23.43 8.85
C SER A 77 -19.76 -23.13 9.04
N ASP A 78 -20.06 -22.30 10.02
CA ASP A 78 -21.39 -21.74 10.32
C ASP A 78 -21.74 -20.56 9.41
N VAL A 79 -20.74 -19.92 8.81
CA VAL A 79 -20.94 -18.85 7.83
C VAL A 79 -21.21 -19.42 6.44
N SER A 80 -22.19 -18.85 5.73
CA SER A 80 -22.56 -19.29 4.39
C SER A 80 -21.44 -19.04 3.37
N ALA A 81 -21.46 -19.77 2.27
CA ALA A 81 -20.45 -19.61 1.22
C ALA A 81 -20.48 -18.22 0.54
N ARG A 82 -21.66 -17.59 0.48
CA ARG A 82 -21.83 -16.24 -0.07
C ARG A 82 -21.39 -15.17 0.91
N ASP A 83 -21.70 -15.35 2.19
CA ASP A 83 -21.19 -14.48 3.26
C ASP A 83 -19.67 -14.54 3.35
N MET A 84 -19.06 -15.72 3.15
CA MET A 84 -17.61 -15.84 3.09
C MET A 84 -17.00 -15.07 1.92
N LEU A 85 -17.65 -15.03 0.74
CA LEU A 85 -17.18 -14.20 -0.37
C LEU A 85 -17.22 -12.71 0.03
N PHE A 86 -18.29 -12.27 0.67
CA PHE A 86 -18.43 -10.90 1.17
C PHE A 86 -17.32 -10.53 2.17
N ILE A 87 -17.05 -11.42 3.13
CA ILE A 87 -15.99 -11.28 4.13
C ILE A 87 -14.61 -11.22 3.48
N VAL A 88 -14.33 -12.10 2.51
CA VAL A 88 -13.04 -12.15 1.81
C VAL A 88 -12.79 -10.85 1.04
N LEU A 89 -13.77 -10.36 0.27
CA LEU A 89 -13.63 -9.09 -0.45
C LEU A 89 -13.35 -7.92 0.49
N THR A 90 -14.06 -7.88 1.62
CA THR A 90 -13.87 -6.86 2.66
C THR A 90 -12.48 -6.95 3.29
N SER A 91 -11.99 -8.17 3.52
CA SER A 91 -10.65 -8.41 4.07
C SER A 91 -9.53 -7.97 3.13
N LEU A 92 -9.68 -8.21 1.82
CA LEU A 92 -8.71 -7.78 0.81
C LEU A 92 -8.75 -6.26 0.62
N LYS A 93 -9.94 -5.66 0.70
CA LYS A 93 -10.13 -4.22 0.57
C LYS A 93 -9.49 -3.46 1.73
N HIS A 94 -9.79 -3.80 2.98
CA HIS A 94 -9.44 -2.98 4.16
C HIS A 94 -8.24 -3.53 4.95
N CYS A 95 -7.19 -3.96 4.25
CA CYS A 95 -5.99 -4.57 4.83
C CYS A 95 -5.61 -3.98 6.21
N GLY A 96 -5.37 -4.86 7.18
CA GLY A 96 -5.14 -4.45 8.56
C GLY A 96 -4.94 -5.66 9.47
N THR A 97 -5.09 -5.43 10.77
CA THR A 97 -5.13 -6.53 11.73
C THR A 97 -6.44 -7.30 11.56
N TRP A 98 -6.34 -8.64 11.57
CA TRP A 98 -7.50 -9.52 11.44
C TRP A 98 -8.60 -9.21 12.46
N ASP A 99 -8.24 -8.71 13.64
CA ASP A 99 -9.18 -8.34 14.70
C ASP A 99 -10.13 -7.21 14.27
N ILE A 100 -9.64 -6.23 13.50
CA ILE A 100 -10.47 -5.11 13.02
C ILE A 100 -11.52 -5.64 12.03
N VAL A 101 -11.08 -6.43 11.05
CA VAL A 101 -11.99 -6.99 10.04
C VAL A 101 -12.95 -8.00 10.66
N ALA A 102 -12.49 -8.81 11.62
CA ALA A 102 -13.34 -9.74 12.35
C ALA A 102 -14.43 -9.01 13.16
N ALA A 103 -14.10 -7.86 13.75
CA ALA A 103 -15.05 -7.06 14.51
C ALA A 103 -16.19 -6.49 13.65
N VAL A 104 -15.90 -6.11 12.39
CA VAL A 104 -16.93 -5.67 11.42
C VAL A 104 -18.03 -6.73 11.26
N PHE A 105 -17.64 -8.01 11.25
CA PHE A 105 -18.56 -9.13 11.06
C PHE A 105 -18.98 -9.85 12.36
N GLN A 106 -18.57 -9.32 13.51
CA GLN A 106 -18.78 -9.94 14.83
C GLN A 106 -18.30 -11.40 14.89
N GLN A 107 -17.16 -11.69 14.24
CA GLN A 107 -16.55 -13.02 14.16
C GLN A 107 -15.41 -13.20 15.18
N THR A 108 -15.04 -14.46 15.46
CA THR A 108 -14.13 -14.83 16.56
C THR A 108 -12.73 -15.27 16.09
N VAL A 109 -11.91 -15.74 17.03
CA VAL A 109 -10.46 -16.11 17.00
C VAL A 109 -10.00 -17.04 15.85
N THR A 110 -10.90 -17.53 14.99
CA THR A 110 -10.56 -18.37 13.82
C THR A 110 -10.77 -17.66 12.47
N PHE A 111 -11.05 -16.35 12.51
CA PHE A 111 -11.39 -15.55 11.33
C PHE A 111 -10.33 -15.63 10.22
N GLU A 112 -9.06 -15.34 10.53
CA GLU A 112 -7.95 -15.42 9.56
C GLU A 112 -7.92 -16.78 8.86
N LYS A 113 -7.92 -17.87 9.64
CA LYS A 113 -7.83 -19.23 9.11
C LYS A 113 -8.99 -19.54 8.16
N ARG A 114 -10.20 -19.08 8.51
CA ARG A 114 -11.40 -19.28 7.70
C ARG A 114 -11.33 -18.52 6.37
N VAL A 115 -10.92 -17.25 6.41
CA VAL A 115 -10.70 -16.41 5.22
C VAL A 115 -9.65 -17.04 4.31
N MET A 116 -8.51 -17.45 4.88
CA MET A 116 -7.41 -18.07 4.13
C MET A 116 -7.83 -19.41 3.50
N THR A 117 -8.54 -20.26 4.23
CA THR A 117 -9.03 -21.55 3.69
C THR A 117 -10.04 -21.34 2.56
N TYR A 118 -10.84 -20.28 2.61
CA TYR A 118 -11.74 -19.92 1.51
C TYR A 118 -10.97 -19.41 0.29
N LEU A 119 -9.97 -18.55 0.50
CA LEU A 119 -9.08 -18.05 -0.54
C LEU A 119 -8.32 -19.19 -1.23
N ASP A 120 -7.80 -20.18 -0.49
CA ASP A 120 -7.10 -21.35 -1.05
C ASP A 120 -7.97 -22.12 -2.06
N VAL A 121 -9.30 -22.14 -1.86
CA VAL A 121 -10.26 -22.78 -2.78
C VAL A 121 -10.60 -21.87 -3.96
N LEU A 122 -10.67 -20.56 -3.73
CA LEU A 122 -11.16 -19.56 -4.67
C LEU A 122 -10.07 -19.10 -5.67
N ASP A 123 -8.85 -18.89 -5.19
CA ASP A 123 -7.73 -18.27 -5.91
C ASP A 123 -7.49 -18.89 -7.29
N ALA A 124 -7.15 -20.17 -7.34
CA ALA A 124 -6.83 -20.87 -8.58
C ALA A 124 -8.00 -20.86 -9.58
N PHE A 125 -9.25 -20.84 -9.09
CA PHE A 125 -10.43 -20.73 -9.95
C PHE A 125 -10.56 -19.33 -10.53
N LEU A 126 -10.46 -18.28 -9.70
CA LEU A 126 -10.50 -16.89 -10.15
C LEU A 126 -9.39 -16.60 -11.16
N TYR A 127 -8.16 -17.02 -10.87
CA TYR A 127 -7.01 -16.77 -11.71
C TYR A 127 -7.18 -17.40 -13.10
N ARG A 128 -7.54 -18.69 -13.16
CA ARG A 128 -7.82 -19.38 -14.43
C ARG A 128 -8.95 -18.71 -15.22
N LYS A 129 -10.02 -18.30 -14.53
CA LYS A 129 -11.24 -17.79 -15.15
C LYS A 129 -11.15 -16.34 -15.61
N PHE A 130 -10.43 -15.49 -14.88
CA PHE A 130 -10.41 -14.06 -15.12
C PHE A 130 -9.07 -13.56 -15.67
N VAL A 131 -7.97 -14.30 -15.49
CA VAL A 131 -6.63 -13.93 -15.96
C VAL A 131 -6.18 -14.84 -17.12
N GLU A 132 -6.00 -16.14 -16.89
CA GLU A 132 -5.52 -17.06 -17.94
C GLU A 132 -6.51 -17.16 -19.12
N ALA A 133 -7.82 -17.20 -18.82
CA ALA A 133 -8.84 -17.20 -19.86
C ALA A 133 -8.84 -15.88 -20.65
N ALA A 134 -8.48 -14.75 -20.03
CA ALA A 134 -8.33 -13.48 -20.74
C ALA A 134 -7.16 -13.55 -21.74
N ALA A 135 -6.04 -14.15 -21.35
CA ALA A 135 -4.88 -14.37 -22.23
C ALA A 135 -5.26 -15.18 -23.49
N LYS A 136 -6.08 -16.23 -23.32
CA LYS A 136 -6.57 -17.10 -24.40
C LYS A 136 -7.65 -16.44 -25.26
N THR A 137 -8.55 -15.69 -24.62
CA THR A 137 -9.71 -15.07 -25.28
C THR A 137 -9.29 -13.89 -26.15
N TRP A 138 -8.42 -13.02 -25.61
CA TRP A 138 -8.03 -11.76 -26.23
C TRP A 138 -6.73 -11.89 -27.02
N THR A 139 -6.74 -12.69 -28.08
CA THR A 139 -5.62 -12.79 -29.04
C THR A 139 -5.42 -11.46 -29.78
N VAL A 140 -4.26 -11.29 -30.46
CA VAL A 140 -4.01 -10.06 -31.23
C VAL A 140 -5.01 -9.94 -32.37
N THR A 141 -5.39 -11.05 -33.00
CA THR A 141 -6.45 -11.08 -34.03
C THR A 141 -7.79 -10.55 -33.49
N ARG A 142 -8.20 -10.99 -32.30
CA ARG A 142 -9.47 -10.53 -31.70
C ARG A 142 -9.41 -9.06 -31.27
N LEU A 143 -8.29 -8.64 -30.70
CA LEU A 143 -8.07 -7.22 -30.36
C LEU A 143 -8.09 -6.35 -31.62
N ALA A 144 -7.51 -6.82 -32.73
CA ALA A 144 -7.53 -6.13 -34.01
C ALA A 144 -8.95 -6.02 -34.57
N SER A 145 -9.76 -7.08 -34.53
CA SER A 145 -11.13 -7.05 -35.06
C SER A 145 -12.07 -6.15 -34.27
N MET A 146 -11.76 -5.89 -32.99
CA MET A 146 -12.50 -4.98 -32.12
C MET A 146 -11.89 -3.58 -32.03
N ASN A 147 -10.85 -3.29 -32.82
CA ASN A 147 -10.10 -2.03 -32.77
C ASN A 147 -9.55 -1.68 -31.37
N GLN A 148 -9.18 -2.70 -30.58
CA GLN A 148 -8.60 -2.60 -29.24
C GLN A 148 -7.09 -2.91 -29.24
N ARG A 149 -6.36 -2.30 -30.19
CA ARG A 149 -4.88 -2.36 -30.25
C ARG A 149 -4.28 -1.02 -29.87
N PHE A 150 -3.08 -1.07 -29.29
CA PHE A 150 -2.31 0.12 -28.94
C PHE A 150 -2.26 1.13 -30.09
N VAL A 151 -2.54 2.40 -29.77
CA VAL A 151 -2.76 3.45 -30.76
C VAL A 151 -1.48 3.73 -31.54
N ASN A 152 -0.35 3.84 -30.83
CA ASN A 152 0.93 4.19 -31.43
C ASN A 152 1.74 2.96 -31.85
N PHE A 153 1.55 1.83 -31.16
CA PHE A 153 2.24 0.58 -31.45
C PHE A 153 1.28 -0.60 -31.63
N PRO A 154 0.51 -0.70 -32.73
CA PRO A 154 -0.50 -1.74 -32.93
C PRO A 154 0.04 -3.19 -33.00
N HIS A 155 1.36 -3.37 -33.08
CA HIS A 155 2.04 -4.68 -33.04
C HIS A 155 2.49 -5.08 -31.63
N ALA A 156 2.24 -4.24 -30.62
CA ALA A 156 2.41 -4.60 -29.22
C ALA A 156 1.26 -5.48 -28.74
N ARG A 157 1.60 -6.56 -28.03
CA ARG A 157 0.64 -7.51 -27.45
C ARG A 157 0.09 -7.01 -26.11
N TYR A 158 0.98 -6.52 -25.25
CA TYR A 158 0.71 -6.03 -23.91
C TYR A 158 1.76 -4.99 -23.50
N ALA A 159 1.45 -4.21 -22.47
CA ALA A 159 2.42 -3.49 -21.66
C ALA A 159 2.75 -4.30 -20.41
N THR A 160 4.02 -4.30 -20.00
CA THR A 160 4.47 -4.96 -18.77
C THR A 160 5.39 -4.05 -17.97
N ASP A 161 5.28 -4.13 -16.66
CA ASP A 161 6.11 -3.42 -15.70
C ASP A 161 6.08 -4.15 -14.34
N VAL A 162 6.94 -3.73 -13.43
CA VAL A 162 7.06 -4.29 -12.08
C VAL A 162 6.51 -3.31 -11.05
N THR A 163 5.56 -3.77 -10.24
CA THR A 163 5.13 -3.04 -9.05
C THR A 163 5.92 -3.50 -7.82
N PHE A 164 6.33 -2.53 -6.99
CA PHE A 164 6.95 -2.78 -5.69
C PHE A 164 5.92 -2.59 -4.58
N GLN A 165 5.88 -3.50 -3.61
CA GLN A 165 5.10 -3.37 -2.38
C GLN A 165 6.00 -3.48 -1.16
N GLN A 166 5.84 -2.54 -0.22
CA GLN A 166 6.56 -2.58 1.05
C GLN A 166 6.14 -3.79 1.87
N THR A 167 7.08 -4.40 2.56
CA THR A 167 6.80 -5.44 3.55
C THR A 167 7.39 -5.05 4.90
N ASN A 168 6.95 -5.72 5.95
CA ASN A 168 7.70 -5.75 7.21
C ASN A 168 9.15 -6.21 6.97
N ILE A 169 10.07 -5.72 7.80
CA ILE A 169 11.47 -6.16 7.76
C ILE A 169 11.49 -7.68 7.99
N PRO A 170 12.05 -8.47 7.07
CA PRO A 170 12.16 -9.91 7.26
C PRO A 170 12.87 -10.25 8.56
N SER A 171 12.39 -11.25 9.30
CA SER A 171 13.18 -11.88 10.36
C SER A 171 14.37 -12.62 9.74
N GLY A 172 15.51 -12.62 10.43
CA GLY A 172 16.72 -13.30 9.96
C GLY A 172 17.99 -12.46 10.11
N SER A 173 19.08 -12.98 9.58
CA SER A 173 20.37 -12.31 9.49
C SER A 173 20.30 -11.05 8.63
N TYR A 174 21.30 -10.17 8.78
CA TYR A 174 21.41 -8.99 7.93
C TYR A 174 21.47 -9.36 6.44
N ALA A 175 22.21 -10.42 6.08
CA ALA A 175 22.32 -10.90 4.71
C ALA A 175 20.95 -11.31 4.13
N GLU A 176 20.12 -12.01 4.90
CA GLU A 176 18.77 -12.41 4.46
C GLU A 176 17.83 -11.22 4.30
N LYS A 177 17.93 -10.23 5.20
CA LYS A 177 17.17 -8.98 5.09
C LYS A 177 17.53 -8.23 3.82
N GLN A 178 18.81 -8.09 3.52
CA GLN A 178 19.29 -7.35 2.34
C GLN A 178 18.76 -7.89 1.02
N LEU A 179 18.40 -9.18 0.93
CA LEU A 179 17.76 -9.73 -0.26
C LEU A 179 16.39 -9.09 -0.55
N PHE A 180 15.69 -8.58 0.46
CA PHE A 180 14.41 -7.92 0.29
C PHE A 180 14.54 -6.41 0.14
N PHE A 181 15.74 -5.86 0.32
CA PHE A 181 15.96 -4.42 0.28
C PHE A 181 16.02 -3.91 -1.16
N SER A 182 15.10 -3.03 -1.53
CA SER A 182 15.12 -2.39 -2.83
C SER A 182 15.98 -1.14 -2.80
N GLY A 183 17.08 -1.12 -3.57
CA GLY A 183 17.91 0.07 -3.70
C GLY A 183 17.18 1.27 -4.34
N LYS A 184 16.16 1.02 -5.18
CA LYS A 184 15.34 2.07 -5.82
C LYS A 184 14.44 2.78 -4.81
N HIS A 185 13.79 2.02 -3.94
CA HIS A 185 12.81 2.54 -2.98
C HIS A 185 13.37 2.73 -1.57
N HIS A 186 14.58 2.22 -1.29
CA HIS A 186 15.19 2.15 0.04
C HIS A 186 14.30 1.47 1.11
N LEU A 187 13.47 0.52 0.67
CA LEU A 187 12.51 -0.19 1.51
C LEU A 187 12.65 -1.69 1.29
N TYR A 188 12.30 -2.47 2.33
CA TYR A 188 12.15 -3.91 2.19
C TYR A 188 10.80 -4.21 1.54
N GLY A 189 10.77 -5.14 0.60
CA GLY A 189 9.53 -5.45 -0.06
C GLY A 189 9.57 -6.59 -1.04
N HIS A 190 8.42 -6.77 -1.69
CA HIS A 190 8.20 -7.70 -2.78
C HIS A 190 7.99 -6.94 -4.08
N LYS A 191 8.29 -7.62 -5.18
CA LYS A 191 8.11 -7.12 -6.53
C LYS A 191 7.32 -8.12 -7.35
N VAL A 192 6.38 -7.65 -8.16
CA VAL A 192 5.57 -8.51 -9.05
C VAL A 192 5.52 -7.87 -10.42
N GLU A 193 5.81 -8.66 -11.45
CA GLU A 193 5.61 -8.27 -12.84
C GLU A 193 4.17 -8.57 -13.27
N MET A 194 3.52 -7.64 -13.96
CA MET A 194 2.16 -7.82 -14.48
C MET A 194 2.05 -7.44 -15.95
N PHE A 195 1.18 -8.13 -16.68
CA PHE A 195 1.07 -8.05 -18.13
C PHE A 195 -0.32 -7.60 -18.52
N VAL A 196 -0.45 -6.38 -19.07
CA VAL A 196 -1.76 -5.71 -19.26
C VAL A 196 -2.01 -5.39 -20.73
N LEU A 197 -3.22 -5.73 -21.19
CA LEU A 197 -3.70 -5.44 -22.54
C LEU A 197 -4.26 -4.03 -22.66
N LEU A 198 -4.40 -3.50 -23.89
CA LEU A 198 -5.02 -2.18 -24.10
C LEU A 198 -6.46 -2.11 -23.55
N ASN A 199 -7.21 -3.23 -23.57
CA ASN A 199 -8.55 -3.26 -22.99
C ASN A 199 -8.57 -3.28 -21.45
N GLY A 200 -7.42 -3.09 -20.81
CA GLY A 200 -7.24 -2.96 -19.36
C GLY A 200 -7.18 -4.28 -18.60
N LEU A 201 -7.32 -5.43 -19.27
CA LEU A 201 -7.25 -6.73 -18.60
C LEU A 201 -5.80 -7.19 -18.44
N ALA A 202 -5.46 -7.62 -17.23
CA ALA A 202 -4.24 -8.38 -16.97
C ALA A 202 -4.37 -9.80 -17.54
N ILE A 203 -3.31 -10.32 -18.15
CA ILE A 203 -3.28 -11.67 -18.73
C ILE A 203 -2.39 -12.65 -17.97
N ASP A 204 -1.55 -12.12 -17.09
CA ASP A 204 -0.73 -12.90 -16.14
C ASP A 204 -0.14 -11.96 -15.07
N CYS A 205 0.46 -12.54 -14.04
CA CYS A 205 1.41 -11.89 -13.14
C CYS A 205 2.43 -12.91 -12.62
N SER A 206 3.66 -12.46 -12.37
CA SER A 206 4.72 -13.34 -11.86
C SER A 206 4.52 -13.71 -10.39
N SER A 207 5.17 -14.78 -9.93
CA SER A 207 5.45 -14.93 -8.51
C SER A 207 6.27 -13.74 -8.00
N PHE A 208 6.17 -13.47 -6.71
CA PHE A 208 6.88 -12.35 -6.12
C PHE A 208 8.39 -12.57 -6.14
N ALA A 209 9.11 -11.54 -6.56
CA ALA A 209 10.54 -11.42 -6.41
C ALA A 209 10.86 -10.62 -5.15
N LYS A 210 12.05 -10.86 -4.59
CA LYS A 210 12.55 -10.08 -3.45
C LYS A 210 12.90 -8.66 -3.91
N GLY A 211 12.77 -7.67 -3.02
CA GLY A 211 12.93 -6.26 -3.37
C GLY A 211 14.29 -5.87 -3.97
N SER A 212 15.37 -6.62 -3.70
CA SER A 212 16.70 -6.36 -4.27
C SER A 212 16.84 -6.78 -5.74
N VAL A 213 15.95 -7.65 -6.23
CA VAL A 213 15.98 -8.12 -7.61
C VAL A 213 15.62 -6.95 -8.54
N SER A 214 16.41 -6.77 -9.61
CA SER A 214 16.15 -5.72 -10.59
C SER A 214 14.95 -6.08 -11.46
N ASP A 215 14.22 -5.07 -11.94
CA ASP A 215 13.00 -5.28 -12.72
C ASP A 215 13.29 -6.06 -14.02
N LYS A 216 14.47 -5.83 -14.63
CA LYS A 216 14.96 -6.62 -15.76
C LYS A 216 15.26 -8.07 -15.39
N ALA A 217 15.85 -8.35 -14.22
CA ALA A 217 16.12 -9.73 -13.81
C ALA A 217 14.84 -10.52 -13.55
N ILE A 218 13.77 -9.85 -13.09
CA ILE A 218 12.43 -10.46 -12.98
C ILE A 218 11.92 -10.83 -14.37
N PHE A 219 11.98 -9.90 -15.32
CA PHE A 219 11.62 -10.14 -16.73
C PHE A 219 12.40 -11.30 -17.34
N ASP A 220 13.73 -11.31 -17.18
CA ASP A 220 14.58 -12.38 -17.70
C ASP A 220 14.20 -13.74 -17.08
N GLY A 221 13.82 -13.77 -15.80
CA GLY A 221 13.31 -14.96 -15.12
C GLY A 221 11.97 -15.46 -15.69
N ASN A 222 11.17 -14.57 -16.28
CA ASN A 222 9.86 -14.87 -16.87
C ASN A 222 9.92 -15.03 -18.41
N VAL A 223 11.12 -15.08 -19.02
CA VAL A 223 11.30 -15.05 -20.49
C VAL A 223 10.46 -16.08 -21.24
N GLU A 224 10.26 -17.27 -20.68
CA GLU A 224 9.50 -18.32 -21.36
C GLU A 224 8.03 -17.94 -21.54
N PHE A 225 7.42 -17.28 -20.55
CA PHE A 225 6.08 -16.72 -20.69
C PHE A 225 6.05 -15.66 -21.80
N HIS A 226 7.01 -14.73 -21.81
CA HIS A 226 7.09 -13.72 -22.87
C HIS A 226 7.21 -14.37 -24.24
N ARG A 227 8.07 -15.38 -24.40
CA ARG A 227 8.29 -16.08 -25.67
C ARG A 227 7.02 -16.77 -26.17
N ILE A 228 6.29 -17.46 -25.29
CA ILE A 228 5.04 -18.16 -25.63
C ILE A 228 3.91 -17.17 -25.98
N THR A 229 3.82 -16.07 -25.24
CA THR A 229 2.72 -15.10 -25.36
C THR A 229 2.94 -14.11 -26.51
N LEU A 230 4.19 -13.81 -26.87
CA LEU A 230 4.55 -12.94 -27.99
C LEU A 230 4.67 -13.70 -29.32
N ALA A 231 4.75 -15.02 -29.32
CA ALA A 231 4.74 -15.82 -30.55
C ALA A 231 3.45 -15.59 -31.35
N LYS A 232 3.60 -15.24 -32.64
CA LYS A 232 2.48 -15.18 -33.59
C LYS A 232 1.94 -16.60 -33.81
N LYS A 233 0.63 -16.80 -33.70
CA LYS A 233 -0.03 -18.10 -33.84
C LYS A 233 -1.07 -18.10 -34.96
N GLY A 234 -1.12 -19.17 -35.74
CA GLY A 234 -2.15 -19.38 -36.77
C GLY A 234 -2.19 -18.23 -37.79
N SER A 235 -3.35 -17.58 -37.91
CA SER A 235 -3.56 -16.45 -38.82
C SER A 235 -2.82 -15.17 -38.42
N GLU A 236 -2.25 -15.08 -37.21
CA GLU A 236 -1.45 -13.92 -36.80
C GLU A 236 -0.15 -13.81 -37.59
N SER A 237 0.37 -14.91 -38.11
CA SER A 237 1.60 -14.93 -38.92
C SER A 237 1.48 -14.15 -40.23
N SER A 238 0.26 -14.01 -40.76
CA SER A 238 -0.02 -13.23 -41.97
C SER A 238 -0.49 -11.80 -41.68
N MET A 239 -0.63 -11.41 -40.41
CA MET A 239 -0.97 -10.03 -40.05
C MET A 239 0.21 -9.10 -40.33
N ALA A 240 -0.08 -8.00 -41.05
CA ALA A 240 0.91 -6.99 -41.39
C ALA A 240 1.59 -6.44 -40.13
N ASP A 241 2.91 -6.52 -40.11
CA ASP A 241 3.74 -6.01 -39.03
C ASP A 241 4.07 -4.55 -39.30
N ALA A 242 3.34 -3.62 -38.66
CA ALA A 242 3.59 -2.19 -38.80
C ALA A 242 4.89 -1.74 -38.10
N GLY A 243 5.62 -2.64 -37.43
CA GLY A 243 6.89 -2.33 -36.77
C GLY A 243 8.06 -2.40 -37.75
N GLN A 244 8.55 -1.23 -38.13
CA GLN A 244 9.59 -0.97 -39.12
C GLN A 244 11.01 -1.36 -38.62
N GLU A 245 11.23 -2.62 -38.26
CA GLU A 245 12.56 -3.14 -37.91
C GLU A 245 12.85 -4.37 -38.77
N GLU A 246 13.59 -4.19 -39.88
CA GLU A 246 13.96 -5.20 -40.89
C GLU A 246 14.71 -6.44 -40.34
N LYS A 247 15.05 -6.46 -39.05
CA LYS A 247 15.72 -7.58 -38.36
C LYS A 247 14.92 -8.12 -37.16
N ALA A 248 13.67 -7.72 -36.98
CA ALA A 248 12.90 -8.10 -35.80
C ALA A 248 12.57 -9.60 -35.78
N ILE A 249 12.70 -10.20 -34.60
CA ILE A 249 12.18 -11.53 -34.28
C ILE A 249 10.70 -11.57 -34.71
N ALA A 250 10.27 -12.62 -35.42
CA ALA A 250 8.91 -12.79 -35.93
C ALA A 250 7.89 -13.07 -34.80
N GLN A 251 7.71 -12.07 -33.92
CA GLN A 251 6.90 -12.08 -32.72
C GLN A 251 6.16 -10.73 -32.60
N TRP A 252 5.04 -10.74 -31.87
CA TRP A 252 4.47 -9.52 -31.30
C TRP A 252 5.45 -8.89 -30.30
N ALA A 253 5.23 -7.62 -29.96
CA ALA A 253 6.13 -6.90 -29.05
C ALA A 253 5.55 -6.70 -27.64
N ALA A 254 6.42 -6.61 -26.64
CA ALA A 254 6.09 -6.10 -25.32
C ALA A 254 6.43 -4.60 -25.22
N LEU A 255 5.52 -3.79 -24.68
CA LEU A 255 5.79 -2.39 -24.30
C LEU A 255 6.38 -2.36 -22.89
N VAL A 256 7.57 -1.78 -22.72
CA VAL A 256 8.30 -1.78 -21.45
C VAL A 256 8.95 -0.42 -21.15
N GLU A 257 9.28 -0.20 -19.88
CA GLU A 257 10.02 0.99 -19.46
C GLU A 257 11.49 0.96 -19.92
N LYS A 258 12.17 2.10 -19.81
CA LYS A 258 13.59 2.25 -20.17
C LYS A 258 14.52 1.35 -19.36
N GLY A 259 14.14 0.91 -18.16
CA GLY A 259 14.94 0.01 -17.32
C GLY A 259 15.19 -1.38 -17.93
N TYR A 260 14.39 -1.78 -18.92
CA TYR A 260 14.43 -3.10 -19.54
C TYR A 260 15.37 -3.18 -20.76
N GLN A 261 16.24 -2.19 -20.93
CA GLN A 261 17.20 -2.19 -22.04
C GLN A 261 18.01 -3.49 -22.07
N GLY A 262 18.09 -4.08 -23.25
CA GLY A 262 18.74 -5.35 -23.47
C GLY A 262 17.76 -6.48 -23.75
N ILE A 263 16.50 -6.49 -23.29
CA ILE A 263 15.59 -7.64 -23.50
C ILE A 263 15.40 -8.04 -24.97
N GLN A 264 15.73 -7.17 -25.92
CA GLN A 264 15.66 -7.40 -27.36
C GLN A 264 16.50 -8.60 -27.85
N HIS A 265 17.48 -9.09 -27.08
CA HIS A 265 18.20 -10.34 -27.42
C HIS A 265 17.38 -11.62 -27.19
N GLN A 266 16.29 -11.54 -26.42
CA GLN A 266 15.43 -12.69 -26.08
C GLN A 266 14.04 -12.57 -26.69
N VAL A 267 13.44 -11.38 -26.65
CA VAL A 267 12.07 -11.12 -27.14
C VAL A 267 11.97 -9.75 -27.77
N ARG A 268 10.96 -9.55 -28.62
CA ARG A 268 10.70 -8.24 -29.23
C ARG A 268 10.16 -7.26 -28.18
N GLY A 269 10.91 -6.20 -27.90
CA GLY A 269 10.55 -5.17 -26.91
C GLY A 269 10.53 -3.76 -27.52
N ILE A 270 9.49 -3.00 -27.22
CA ILE A 270 9.38 -1.58 -27.56
C ILE A 270 9.83 -0.77 -26.34
N ILE A 271 11.01 -0.16 -26.45
CA ILE A 271 11.69 0.52 -25.34
C ILE A 271 12.04 1.95 -25.74
N PRO A 272 11.90 2.95 -24.85
CA PRO A 272 12.38 4.31 -25.12
C PRO A 272 13.90 4.35 -25.38
N SER A 273 14.34 5.08 -26.41
CA SER A 273 15.75 5.31 -26.74
C SER A 273 16.53 5.97 -25.59
N LYS A 274 17.83 5.68 -25.47
CA LYS A 274 18.76 6.47 -24.63
C LYS A 274 19.19 7.73 -25.39
N LYS A 275 19.30 8.86 -24.67
CA LYS A 275 19.93 10.08 -25.19
C LYS A 275 21.41 9.76 -25.55
N PRO A 276 21.88 10.01 -26.78
CA PRO A 276 23.29 9.91 -27.10
C PRO A 276 24.09 10.93 -26.29
N ALA A 277 25.32 10.59 -25.90
CA ALA A 277 26.16 11.41 -25.01
C ALA A 277 26.42 12.85 -25.52
N HIS A 278 26.25 13.11 -26.83
CA HIS A 278 26.49 14.42 -27.45
C HIS A 278 25.47 14.83 -28.53
N GLY A 279 24.23 14.30 -28.51
CA GLY A 279 23.21 14.57 -29.54
C GLY A 279 22.04 15.47 -29.10
N SER A 280 21.50 16.29 -30.02
CA SER A 280 20.25 17.05 -29.85
C SER A 280 19.01 16.17 -30.07
N LEU A 281 17.93 16.44 -29.32
CA LEU A 281 16.81 15.53 -29.00
C LEU A 281 15.56 15.63 -29.90
N THR A 282 15.56 16.42 -30.97
CA THR A 282 14.30 16.89 -31.57
C THR A 282 13.47 15.81 -32.29
N SER A 283 14.06 14.79 -32.93
CA SER A 283 13.28 13.78 -33.69
C SER A 283 12.84 12.55 -32.88
N GLU A 284 13.45 12.26 -31.73
CA GLU A 284 13.13 11.06 -30.92
C GLU A 284 12.10 11.31 -29.81
N GLN A 285 11.90 12.57 -29.40
CA GLN A 285 10.93 12.96 -28.38
C GLN A 285 9.51 12.44 -28.68
N PRO A 286 8.96 12.57 -29.90
CA PRO A 286 7.63 12.06 -30.23
C PRO A 286 7.49 10.55 -29.97
N ARG A 287 8.49 9.74 -30.33
CA ARG A 287 8.47 8.28 -30.08
C ARG A 287 8.42 7.97 -28.59
N LYS A 288 9.19 8.69 -27.78
CA LYS A 288 9.19 8.51 -26.32
C LYS A 288 7.81 8.80 -25.71
N TYR A 289 7.17 9.90 -26.13
CA TYR A 289 5.82 10.24 -25.66
C TYR A 289 4.79 9.20 -26.08
N ARG A 290 4.87 8.71 -27.33
CA ARG A 290 4.01 7.63 -27.82
C ARG A 290 4.16 6.34 -27.00
N ILE A 291 5.40 5.96 -26.64
CA ILE A 291 5.64 4.77 -25.81
C ILE A 291 5.08 4.96 -24.41
N ALA A 292 5.32 6.13 -23.80
CA ALA A 292 4.79 6.44 -22.48
C ALA A 292 3.25 6.41 -22.48
N SER A 293 2.62 7.00 -23.51
CA SER A 293 1.16 7.02 -23.68
C SER A 293 0.58 5.61 -23.80
N ASP A 294 1.14 4.75 -24.64
CA ASP A 294 0.62 3.38 -24.80
C ASP A 294 0.93 2.53 -23.56
N ARG A 295 2.08 2.74 -22.89
CA ARG A 295 2.44 2.03 -21.65
C ARG A 295 1.57 2.44 -20.46
N ALA A 296 0.99 3.63 -20.45
CA ALA A 296 0.19 4.13 -19.32
C ALA A 296 -0.90 3.14 -18.85
N ILE A 297 -1.38 2.25 -19.73
CA ILE A 297 -2.36 1.21 -19.35
C ILE A 297 -1.89 0.29 -18.20
N VAL A 298 -0.60 -0.06 -18.11
CA VAL A 298 -0.10 -0.91 -17.00
C VAL A 298 -0.02 -0.11 -15.70
N GLU A 299 0.30 1.17 -15.78
CA GLU A 299 0.31 2.08 -14.62
C GLU A 299 -1.12 2.33 -14.11
N ASN A 300 -2.08 2.53 -15.02
CA ASN A 300 -3.48 2.65 -14.69
C ASN A 300 -3.99 1.36 -14.03
N PHE A 301 -3.62 0.18 -14.55
CA PHE A 301 -4.00 -1.08 -13.89
C PHE A 301 -3.42 -1.19 -12.48
N PHE A 302 -2.15 -0.81 -12.26
CA PHE A 302 -1.57 -0.79 -10.92
C PHE A 302 -2.26 0.20 -9.98
N GLY A 303 -2.62 1.38 -10.46
CA GLY A 303 -3.37 2.37 -9.70
C GLY A 303 -4.74 1.84 -9.29
N HIS A 304 -5.43 1.19 -10.23
CA HIS A 304 -6.73 0.59 -9.99
C HIS A 304 -6.65 -0.55 -8.97
N LEU A 305 -5.69 -1.48 -9.14
CA LEU A 305 -5.40 -2.56 -8.19
C LEU A 305 -5.19 -2.01 -6.76
N LYS A 306 -4.40 -0.94 -6.63
CA LYS A 306 -4.06 -0.33 -5.32
C LYS A 306 -5.17 0.54 -4.75
N THR A 307 -6.12 0.98 -5.57
CA THR A 307 -7.31 1.70 -5.11
C THR A 307 -8.34 0.73 -4.55
N LEU A 308 -8.45 -0.45 -5.17
CA LEU A 308 -9.42 -1.45 -4.76
C LEU A 308 -8.95 -2.26 -3.55
N TRP A 309 -7.68 -2.62 -3.49
CA TRP A 309 -7.19 -3.60 -2.53
C TRP A 309 -6.07 -3.05 -1.66
N ASP A 310 -6.38 -2.67 -0.42
CA ASP A 310 -5.37 -2.17 0.50
C ASP A 310 -4.29 -3.24 0.76
N VAL A 311 -4.63 -4.53 0.62
CA VAL A 311 -3.65 -5.64 0.76
C VAL A 311 -2.53 -5.57 -0.28
N CYS A 312 -2.73 -4.83 -1.38
CA CYS A 312 -1.74 -4.56 -2.42
C CYS A 312 -1.16 -3.13 -2.36
N SER A 313 -1.81 -2.18 -1.67
CA SER A 313 -1.32 -0.79 -1.55
C SER A 313 -0.53 -0.53 -0.28
N ASP A 314 -0.85 -1.20 0.82
CA ASP A 314 -0.26 -0.92 2.11
C ASP A 314 0.95 -1.79 2.40
N THR A 315 1.60 -1.54 3.53
CA THR A 315 2.72 -2.38 3.96
C THR A 315 2.21 -3.78 4.25
N TYR A 316 2.68 -4.74 3.46
CA TYR A 316 2.29 -6.14 3.61
C TYR A 316 2.84 -6.70 4.92
N SER A 317 1.91 -7.09 5.81
CA SER A 317 2.21 -7.55 7.16
C SER A 317 1.80 -9.00 7.43
N TRP A 318 1.08 -9.63 6.50
CA TRP A 318 0.58 -11.00 6.64
C TRP A 318 1.66 -12.06 6.31
N ASN A 319 1.31 -13.34 6.42
CA ASN A 319 2.24 -14.42 6.15
C ASN A 319 2.77 -14.37 4.71
N ARG A 320 4.09 -14.27 4.55
CA ARG A 320 4.75 -14.21 3.22
C ARG A 320 4.38 -15.37 2.30
N LYS A 321 4.12 -16.56 2.85
CA LYS A 321 3.76 -17.74 2.03
C LYS A 321 2.45 -17.55 1.25
N ASN A 322 1.60 -16.65 1.71
CA ASN A 322 0.28 -16.39 1.11
C ASN A 322 0.33 -15.24 0.10
N TYR A 323 1.47 -14.56 -0.05
CA TYR A 323 1.57 -13.33 -0.84
C TYR A 323 1.18 -13.55 -2.30
N ASP A 324 1.71 -14.59 -2.95
CA ASP A 324 1.39 -14.88 -4.35
C ASP A 324 -0.09 -15.13 -4.57
N MET A 325 -0.70 -16.00 -3.75
CA MET A 325 -2.14 -16.27 -3.79
C MET A 325 -2.97 -14.99 -3.62
N LEU A 326 -2.62 -14.13 -2.66
CA LEU A 326 -3.36 -12.89 -2.39
C LEU A 326 -3.26 -11.92 -3.56
N VAL A 327 -2.05 -11.71 -4.10
CA VAL A 327 -1.85 -10.82 -5.26
C VAL A 327 -2.54 -11.38 -6.50
N GLN A 328 -2.43 -12.68 -6.78
CA GLN A 328 -3.10 -13.34 -7.90
C GLN A 328 -4.62 -13.22 -7.80
N THR A 329 -5.18 -13.44 -6.61
CA THR A 329 -6.60 -13.21 -6.34
C THR A 329 -6.99 -11.76 -6.58
N CYS A 330 -6.21 -10.78 -6.10
CA CYS A 330 -6.48 -9.36 -6.32
C CYS A 330 -6.39 -8.96 -7.80
N VAL A 331 -5.43 -9.50 -8.56
CA VAL A 331 -5.34 -9.30 -10.02
C VAL A 331 -6.58 -9.85 -10.72
N ALA A 332 -7.02 -11.06 -10.36
CA ALA A 332 -8.22 -11.66 -10.93
C ALA A 332 -9.49 -10.86 -10.61
N LEU A 333 -9.64 -10.39 -9.37
CA LEU A 333 -10.77 -9.54 -8.96
C LEU A 333 -10.72 -8.15 -9.61
N THR A 334 -9.52 -7.59 -9.82
CA THR A 334 -9.34 -6.35 -10.58
C THR A 334 -9.79 -6.52 -12.02
N ASN A 335 -9.48 -7.66 -12.66
CA ASN A 335 -10.02 -7.97 -14.00
C ASN A 335 -11.55 -8.08 -14.02
N VAL A 336 -12.17 -8.59 -12.94
CA VAL A 336 -13.64 -8.58 -12.80
C VAL A 336 -14.14 -7.14 -12.74
N HIS A 337 -13.53 -6.31 -11.89
CA HIS A 337 -13.90 -4.92 -11.71
C HIS A 337 -13.75 -4.11 -13.01
N VAL A 338 -12.66 -4.31 -13.77
CA VAL A 338 -12.43 -3.65 -15.08
C VAL A 338 -13.54 -3.95 -16.10
N ARG A 339 -14.22 -5.10 -16.01
CA ARG A 339 -15.36 -5.42 -16.89
C ARG A 339 -16.59 -4.57 -16.58
N PHE A 340 -16.76 -4.13 -15.34
CA PHE A 340 -17.84 -3.23 -14.93
C PHE A 340 -17.41 -1.76 -15.06
N HIS A 341 -16.16 -1.47 -14.75
CA HIS A 341 -15.57 -0.14 -14.71
C HIS A 341 -14.24 -0.11 -15.46
N PRO A 342 -14.25 0.22 -16.77
CA PRO A 342 -13.02 0.33 -17.56
C PRO A 342 -12.00 1.28 -16.94
N LEU A 343 -10.71 0.97 -17.11
CA LEU A 343 -9.60 1.80 -16.61
C LEU A 343 -9.68 3.24 -17.13
N ARG A 344 -9.33 4.19 -16.27
CA ARG A 344 -9.36 5.63 -16.53
C ARG A 344 -7.96 6.23 -16.44
N SER A 345 -7.81 7.46 -16.92
CA SER A 345 -6.56 8.21 -16.78
C SER A 345 -6.17 8.45 -15.33
N GLU A 346 -7.16 8.72 -14.47
CA GLU A 346 -6.95 9.07 -13.06
C GLU A 346 -6.34 7.90 -12.27
N ASP A 347 -6.55 6.66 -12.70
CA ASP A 347 -5.89 5.50 -12.09
C ASP A 347 -4.35 5.62 -12.19
N GLY A 348 -3.83 6.17 -13.28
CA GLY A 348 -2.40 6.44 -13.44
C GLY A 348 -1.87 7.47 -12.45
N ASP A 349 -2.67 8.51 -12.15
CA ASP A 349 -2.33 9.52 -11.14
C ASP A 349 -2.28 8.90 -9.74
N VAL A 350 -3.19 7.97 -9.43
CA VAL A 350 -3.17 7.23 -8.16
C VAL A 350 -1.89 6.39 -8.04
N TYR A 351 -1.46 5.72 -9.11
CA TYR A 351 -0.19 4.99 -9.09
C TYR A 351 1.01 5.93 -8.88
N ALA A 352 1.01 7.11 -9.51
CA ALA A 352 2.03 8.12 -9.29
C ALA A 352 2.06 8.60 -7.83
N GLN A 353 0.89 8.85 -7.22
CA GLN A 353 0.76 9.19 -5.80
C GLN A 353 1.30 8.08 -4.89
N TYR A 354 0.99 6.82 -5.20
CA TYR A 354 1.55 5.67 -4.50
C TYR A 354 3.08 5.65 -4.57
N VAL A 355 3.66 5.78 -5.77
CA VAL A 355 5.12 5.79 -5.95
C VAL A 355 5.74 6.97 -5.20
N ASN A 356 5.10 8.13 -5.23
CA ASN A 356 5.53 9.31 -4.48
C ASN A 356 5.47 9.09 -2.98
N ARG A 357 4.43 8.42 -2.45
CA ARG A 357 4.33 8.02 -1.03
C ARG A 357 5.49 7.11 -0.64
N MET A 358 5.79 6.10 -1.47
CA MET A 358 6.94 5.22 -1.25
C MET A 358 8.27 5.97 -1.23
N ASN A 359 8.41 6.97 -2.10
CA ASN A 359 9.58 7.84 -2.16
C ASN A 359 9.60 8.90 -1.02
N SER A 360 8.44 9.31 -0.50
CA SER A 360 8.33 10.30 0.58
C SER A 360 8.55 9.69 1.96
N ILE A 361 8.26 8.40 2.15
CA ILE A 361 8.71 7.63 3.31
C ILE A 361 10.24 7.75 3.47
N ARG A 362 10.98 7.98 2.37
CA ARG A 362 12.42 8.27 2.40
C ARG A 362 12.79 9.64 3.02
N ALA A 363 11.91 10.64 3.00
CA ALA A 363 12.30 12.05 3.08
C ALA A 363 12.19 12.70 4.49
N ARG A 364 11.90 11.97 5.57
CA ARG A 364 11.57 12.58 6.88
C ARG A 364 12.41 12.09 8.05
N SER A 365 13.48 12.78 8.45
CA SER A 365 13.93 12.66 9.85
C SER A 365 12.85 13.25 10.76
N MET A 366 12.44 12.50 11.79
CA MET A 366 11.37 12.87 12.72
C MET A 366 11.95 12.94 14.14
N LYS A 367 11.75 14.04 14.85
CA LYS A 367 12.40 14.30 16.15
C LYS A 367 11.34 14.55 17.23
N ASP A 368 11.61 14.11 18.46
CA ASP A 368 10.71 14.32 19.60
C ASP A 368 11.39 14.19 20.97
N VAL A 369 10.84 14.84 22.01
CA VAL A 369 11.34 14.77 23.40
C VAL A 369 10.41 13.91 24.23
N THR A 370 10.98 12.95 24.95
CA THR A 370 10.26 12.08 25.88
C THR A 370 10.41 12.56 27.32
N PHE A 371 9.31 12.55 28.07
CA PHE A 371 9.30 12.77 29.51
C PHE A 371 9.25 11.44 30.28
N GLN A 372 10.19 11.24 31.20
CA GLN A 372 10.23 10.10 32.10
C GLN A 372 9.93 10.54 33.54
N GLN A 373 8.84 10.01 34.10
CA GLN A 373 8.47 10.24 35.50
C GLN A 373 9.50 9.61 36.46
N THR A 374 9.85 10.32 37.52
CA THR A 374 10.67 9.80 38.61
C THR A 374 10.00 10.00 39.97
N ASN A 375 10.53 9.31 40.99
CA ASN A 375 10.17 9.59 42.37
C ASN A 375 10.52 11.04 42.74
N ILE A 376 9.75 11.64 43.66
CA ILE A 376 9.97 13.02 44.10
C ILE A 376 11.42 13.15 44.61
N PRO A 377 12.24 14.05 44.05
CA PRO A 377 13.63 14.20 44.47
C PRO A 377 13.74 14.57 45.95
N CYS A 378 14.66 13.97 46.69
CA CYS A 378 14.93 14.38 48.07
C CYS A 378 15.61 15.76 48.11
N GLY A 379 15.15 16.67 48.98
CA GLY A 379 15.71 18.01 49.13
C GLY A 379 14.67 19.11 49.37
N SER A 380 15.14 20.36 49.40
CA SER A 380 14.28 21.54 49.59
C SER A 380 13.29 21.72 48.43
N TYR A 381 12.18 22.40 48.68
CA TYR A 381 11.17 22.70 47.65
C TYR A 381 11.79 23.37 46.41
N ALA A 382 12.76 24.27 46.60
CA ALA A 382 13.49 24.90 45.51
C ALA A 382 14.24 23.90 44.62
N LYS A 383 14.85 22.85 45.19
CA LYS A 383 15.51 21.77 44.42
C LYS A 383 14.52 20.85 43.73
N LYS A 384 13.39 20.53 44.40
CA LYS A 384 12.31 19.71 43.85
C LYS A 384 11.66 20.37 42.63
N LYS A 385 11.38 21.68 42.70
CA LYS A 385 10.72 22.46 41.64
C LYS A 385 11.45 22.38 40.30
N LEU A 386 12.78 22.19 40.31
CA LEU A 386 13.57 22.05 39.08
C LEU A 386 13.21 20.79 38.27
N PHE A 387 12.67 19.75 38.89
CA PHE A 387 12.30 18.50 38.22
C PHE A 387 10.81 18.42 37.90
N PHE A 388 10.01 19.42 38.27
CA PHE A 388 8.57 19.43 38.07
C PHE A 388 8.21 19.90 36.65
N SER A 389 7.47 19.07 35.90
CA SER A 389 6.94 19.43 34.59
C SER A 389 5.56 20.05 34.72
N GLY A 390 5.42 21.30 34.28
CA GLY A 390 4.12 21.99 34.23
C GLY A 390 3.13 21.35 33.25
N LYS A 391 3.61 20.71 32.17
CA LYS A 391 2.78 20.02 31.15
C LYS A 391 2.17 18.72 31.67
N HIS A 392 2.90 18.00 32.51
CA HIS A 392 2.50 16.66 32.99
C HIS A 392 2.10 16.63 34.46
N HIS A 393 2.27 17.73 35.20
CA HIS A 393 2.04 17.82 36.65
C HIS A 393 2.82 16.77 37.48
N LEU A 394 3.99 16.36 37.01
CA LEU A 394 4.81 15.28 37.59
C LEU A 394 6.28 15.69 37.71
N TYR A 395 7.00 15.07 38.64
CA TYR A 395 8.46 15.17 38.73
C TYR A 395 9.12 14.16 37.79
N GLY A 396 10.16 14.58 37.07
CA GLY A 396 10.79 13.70 36.10
C GLY A 396 12.02 14.29 35.43
N HIS A 397 12.58 13.48 34.55
CA HIS A 397 13.61 13.87 33.60
C HIS A 397 13.04 13.91 32.19
N LYS A 398 13.66 14.71 31.33
CA LYS A 398 13.35 14.80 29.91
C LYS A 398 14.56 14.37 29.10
N VAL A 399 14.33 13.70 27.98
CA VAL A 399 15.38 13.33 27.03
C VAL A 399 14.87 13.63 25.63
N GLU A 400 15.69 14.25 24.81
CA GLU A 400 15.43 14.40 23.38
C GLU A 400 15.87 13.14 22.63
N MET A 401 15.03 12.68 21.72
CA MET A 401 15.33 11.58 20.79
C MET A 401 15.17 12.08 19.36
N SER A 402 16.21 11.90 18.53
CA SER A 402 16.10 12.09 17.09
C SER A 402 15.91 10.74 16.41
N VAL A 403 14.92 10.63 15.53
CA VAL A 403 14.52 9.38 14.87
C VAL A 403 14.54 9.57 13.35
N LEU A 404 14.88 8.50 12.64
CA LEU A 404 14.79 8.44 11.18
C LEU A 404 13.38 7.98 10.75
N PRO A 405 12.99 8.21 9.49
CA PRO A 405 11.67 7.79 9.02
C PRO A 405 11.49 6.27 9.02
N ASN A 406 12.59 5.52 9.04
CA ASN A 406 12.59 4.07 9.19
C ASN A 406 12.43 3.59 10.65
N GLY A 407 12.18 4.50 11.60
CA GLY A 407 11.96 4.20 13.02
C GLY A 407 13.23 3.97 13.84
N LEU A 408 14.43 4.18 13.27
CA LEU A 408 15.69 4.06 14.00
C LEU A 408 16.02 5.36 14.75
N ALA A 409 16.32 5.26 16.04
CA ALA A 409 16.90 6.35 16.79
C ALA A 409 18.34 6.62 16.30
N ILE A 410 18.66 7.89 16.04
CA ILE A 410 20.00 8.34 15.62
C ILE A 410 20.68 9.20 16.66
N ASP A 411 19.93 9.73 17.64
CA ASP A 411 20.47 10.48 18.76
C ASP A 411 19.55 10.43 19.98
N CYS A 412 20.17 10.56 21.14
CA CYS A 412 19.55 10.57 22.46
C CYS A 412 20.34 11.57 23.33
N SER A 413 19.70 12.66 23.73
CA SER A 413 20.37 13.68 24.54
C SER A 413 20.69 13.17 25.95
N ALA A 414 21.58 13.89 26.65
CA ALA A 414 21.65 13.76 28.10
C ALA A 414 20.30 14.14 28.74
N PHE A 415 20.04 13.62 29.93
CA PHE A 415 18.80 13.94 30.63
C PHE A 415 18.77 15.40 31.08
N ALA A 416 17.63 16.06 30.85
CA ALA A 416 17.29 17.37 31.36
C ALA A 416 16.33 17.25 32.56
N LYS A 417 16.27 18.30 33.38
CA LYS A 417 15.33 18.35 34.50
C LYS A 417 13.91 18.63 33.98
N GLY A 418 12.88 18.07 34.62
CA GLY A 418 11.50 18.18 34.13
C GLY A 418 10.94 19.59 33.96
N SER A 419 11.51 20.61 34.62
CA SER A 419 11.13 22.03 34.43
C SER A 419 11.68 22.66 33.15
N VAL A 420 12.66 22.03 32.48
CA VAL A 420 13.25 22.53 31.24
C VAL A 420 12.25 22.35 30.10
N SER A 421 12.08 23.38 29.26
CA SER A 421 11.21 23.32 28.09
C SER A 421 11.78 22.42 27.00
N ASP A 422 10.92 21.79 26.21
CA ASP A 422 11.36 20.85 25.16
C ASP A 422 12.23 21.57 24.11
N LYS A 423 11.89 22.82 23.78
CA LYS A 423 12.72 23.71 22.95
C LYS A 423 14.10 23.99 23.55
N ALA A 424 14.21 24.24 24.85
CA ALA A 424 15.51 24.53 25.47
C ALA A 424 16.44 23.31 25.48
N ILE A 425 15.87 22.09 25.47
CA ILE A 425 16.65 20.86 25.30
C ILE A 425 17.18 20.78 23.86
N PHE A 426 16.31 21.05 22.88
CA PHE A 426 16.65 21.12 21.46
C PHE A 426 17.74 22.15 21.14
N ASP A 427 17.57 23.37 21.64
CA ASP A 427 18.56 24.45 21.46
C ASP A 427 19.92 24.09 22.08
N GLY A 428 19.94 23.21 23.10
CA GLY A 428 21.15 22.71 23.73
C GLY A 428 21.90 21.65 22.91
N ASN A 429 21.27 21.05 21.90
CA ASN A 429 21.83 20.00 21.05
C ASN A 429 22.28 20.55 19.67
N VAL A 430 22.77 21.80 19.69
CA VAL A 430 23.10 22.61 18.51
C VAL A 430 24.23 22.03 17.66
N GLU A 431 25.11 21.19 18.21
CA GLU A 431 26.17 20.53 17.44
C GLU A 431 25.65 19.35 16.61
N PHE A 432 24.61 18.65 17.12
CA PHE A 432 24.07 17.46 16.45
C PHE A 432 23.16 17.84 15.28
N HIS A 433 22.26 18.80 15.46
CA HIS A 433 21.18 19.04 14.48
C HIS A 433 21.63 19.57 13.12
N PRO A 434 22.47 20.63 13.01
CA PRO A 434 22.88 21.16 11.71
C PRO A 434 23.69 20.15 10.90
N ILE A 435 24.60 19.40 11.56
CA ILE A 435 25.46 18.40 10.91
C ILE A 435 24.65 17.24 10.32
N ASN A 436 23.63 16.78 11.04
CA ASN A 436 22.82 15.63 10.63
C ASN A 436 21.65 15.99 9.73
N LEU A 437 21.25 17.27 9.69
CA LEU A 437 20.27 17.76 8.73
C LEU A 437 20.91 18.26 7.43
N ALA A 438 22.22 18.54 7.39
CA ALA A 438 22.89 18.98 6.16
C ALA A 438 22.81 17.92 5.06
N LYS A 439 22.35 18.32 3.87
CA LYS A 439 22.32 17.45 2.68
C LYS A 439 23.75 17.16 2.21
N LYS A 440 24.04 15.89 1.93
CA LYS A 440 25.38 15.43 1.51
C LYS A 440 25.37 14.82 0.11
N GLY A 441 26.37 15.17 -0.70
CA GLY A 441 26.59 14.57 -2.01
C GLY A 441 25.40 14.75 -2.97
N SER A 442 24.83 13.64 -3.46
CA SER A 442 23.70 13.67 -4.40
C SER A 442 22.38 14.15 -3.77
N GLU A 443 22.31 14.28 -2.45
CA GLU A 443 21.11 14.75 -1.74
C GLU A 443 20.73 16.19 -2.11
N SER A 444 21.69 17.03 -2.46
CA SER A 444 21.44 18.41 -2.89
C SER A 444 20.67 18.51 -4.22
N SER A 445 20.65 17.42 -5.00
CA SER A 445 19.90 17.33 -6.26
C SER A 445 18.51 16.72 -6.10
N MET A 446 18.14 16.30 -4.88
CA MET A 446 16.83 15.76 -4.58
C MET A 446 15.78 16.86 -4.55
N ALA A 447 14.61 16.60 -5.16
CA ALA A 447 13.47 17.49 -5.11
C ALA A 447 13.02 17.69 -3.65
N ASP A 448 12.93 18.95 -3.25
CA ASP A 448 12.57 19.39 -1.91
C ASP A 448 11.27 20.19 -2.01
N ALA A 449 10.14 19.55 -1.67
CA ALA A 449 8.80 20.11 -1.86
C ALA A 449 8.34 21.02 -0.68
N GLY A 450 9.26 21.56 0.12
CA GLY A 450 8.92 22.38 1.30
C GLY A 450 8.82 23.88 1.00
N GLN A 451 8.10 24.61 1.85
CA GLN A 451 7.68 26.01 1.63
C GLN A 451 8.77 27.08 1.82
N GLU A 452 9.98 26.74 2.28
CA GLU A 452 11.08 27.69 2.51
C GLU A 452 12.19 27.52 1.46
N GLU A 453 12.27 28.46 0.51
CA GLU A 453 13.24 28.45 -0.61
C GLU A 453 14.69 28.77 -0.18
N ASP A 454 14.91 29.43 0.97
CA ASP A 454 16.25 29.90 1.37
C ASP A 454 17.08 28.87 2.18
N ALA A 455 16.49 27.72 2.56
CA ALA A 455 17.11 26.69 3.39
C ALA A 455 17.32 25.33 2.69
N ILE A 456 17.51 25.33 1.36
CA ILE A 456 17.57 24.11 0.51
C ILE A 456 18.77 23.21 0.84
N ALA A 457 19.80 23.71 1.53
CA ALA A 457 20.99 22.94 1.91
C ALA A 457 20.76 21.95 3.07
N HIS A 458 19.64 22.02 3.78
CA HIS A 458 19.33 21.16 4.93
C HIS A 458 17.97 20.47 4.80
N TRP A 459 17.88 19.23 5.27
CA TRP A 459 16.63 18.53 5.55
C TRP A 459 15.87 19.21 6.69
N ALA A 460 14.54 19.10 6.67
CA ALA A 460 13.70 19.64 7.73
C ALA A 460 13.52 18.65 8.89
N ALA A 461 13.49 19.16 10.12
CA ALA A 461 13.09 18.41 11.30
C ALA A 461 11.57 18.49 11.51
N LEU A 462 10.90 17.34 11.60
CA LEU A 462 9.50 17.28 12.00
C LEU A 462 9.39 17.23 13.52
N VAL A 463 8.70 18.19 14.14
CA VAL A 463 8.67 18.38 15.60
C VAL A 463 7.26 18.71 16.13
N ASP A 464 7.07 18.61 17.45
CA ASP A 464 5.79 18.91 18.11
C ASP A 464 5.50 20.43 18.21
N LYS A 465 4.28 20.80 18.63
CA LYS A 465 3.85 22.20 18.80
C LYS A 465 4.67 22.98 19.86
N GLY A 466 5.41 22.30 20.73
CA GLY A 466 6.26 22.85 21.77
C GLY A 466 7.63 23.36 21.27
N TYR A 467 8.02 23.03 20.05
CA TYR A 467 9.28 23.48 19.42
C TYR A 467 9.11 24.76 18.59
N GLN A 468 8.00 25.49 18.74
CA GLN A 468 7.81 26.75 18.03
C GLN A 468 8.98 27.70 18.28
N GLY A 469 9.58 28.19 17.19
CA GLY A 469 10.74 29.06 17.21
C GLY A 469 12.08 28.38 16.99
N ILE A 470 12.18 27.06 16.78
CA ILE A 470 13.47 26.41 16.39
C ILE A 470 13.96 26.82 15.00
N GLN A 471 13.10 27.45 14.18
CA GLN A 471 13.40 27.88 12.81
C GLN A 471 14.60 28.84 12.72
N HIS A 472 14.94 29.53 13.82
CA HIS A 472 16.16 30.37 13.90
C HIS A 472 17.48 29.57 13.85
N GLN A 473 17.45 28.25 14.05
CA GLN A 473 18.63 27.38 14.07
C GLN A 473 18.59 26.30 13.00
N VAL A 474 17.42 25.71 12.75
CA VAL A 474 17.24 24.62 11.78
C VAL A 474 15.91 24.73 11.07
N ARG A 475 15.84 24.18 9.86
CA ARG A 475 14.58 24.05 9.12
C ARG A 475 13.65 23.11 9.88
N GLY A 476 12.47 23.59 10.27
CA GLY A 476 11.51 22.86 11.11
C GLY A 476 10.12 22.83 10.52
N ILE A 477 9.51 21.65 10.42
CA ILE A 477 8.09 21.48 10.07
C ILE A 477 7.33 21.32 11.39
N ILE A 478 6.52 22.33 11.72
CA ILE A 478 5.87 22.45 13.03
C ILE A 478 4.37 22.66 12.83
N PRO A 479 3.49 21.96 13.58
CA PRO A 479 2.06 22.17 13.46
C PRO A 479 1.65 23.61 13.80
N SER A 480 0.70 24.14 13.04
CA SER A 480 0.09 25.46 13.26
C SER A 480 -0.62 25.51 14.61
N LYS A 481 -0.37 26.60 15.36
CA LYS A 481 -1.01 26.88 16.65
C LYS A 481 -2.29 27.68 16.43
N GLN A 482 -3.34 27.34 17.16
CA GLN A 482 -4.59 28.09 17.12
C GLN A 482 -4.37 29.53 17.66
N PRO A 483 -4.84 30.58 16.95
CA PRO A 483 -4.78 31.95 17.44
C PRO A 483 -5.70 32.13 18.66
N ALA A 484 -5.34 33.05 19.57
CA ALA A 484 -6.07 33.26 20.83
C ALA A 484 -7.57 33.58 20.65
N HIS A 485 -7.97 34.13 19.51
CA HIS A 485 -9.35 34.45 19.16
C HIS A 485 -9.74 34.01 17.74
N GLY A 486 -9.22 32.87 17.28
CA GLY A 486 -9.55 32.35 15.95
C GLY A 486 -9.52 30.82 15.86
N SER A 487 -9.93 30.29 14.72
CA SER A 487 -9.82 28.87 14.38
C SER A 487 -8.69 28.65 13.37
N LEU A 488 -8.15 27.43 13.34
CA LEU A 488 -7.30 27.01 12.23
C LEU A 488 -8.16 26.88 10.96
N THR A 489 -7.58 27.19 9.81
CA THR A 489 -8.21 26.90 8.52
C THR A 489 -8.25 25.38 8.26
N SER A 490 -9.12 24.92 7.36
CA SER A 490 -9.19 23.50 7.00
C SER A 490 -7.85 22.97 6.46
N GLU A 491 -7.09 23.79 5.73
CA GLU A 491 -5.75 23.45 5.25
C GLU A 491 -4.75 23.31 6.39
N GLN A 492 -4.78 24.21 7.38
CA GLN A 492 -3.92 24.13 8.56
C GLN A 492 -4.26 22.94 9.47
N LEU A 493 -5.55 22.57 9.55
CA LEU A 493 -5.99 21.36 10.25
C LEU A 493 -5.47 20.11 9.53
N HIS A 494 -5.66 20.03 8.21
CA HIS A 494 -5.18 18.92 7.41
C HIS A 494 -3.65 18.78 7.48
N GLU A 495 -2.90 19.88 7.42
CA GLU A 495 -1.44 19.85 7.56
C GLU A 495 -1.02 19.44 8.97
N ASN A 496 -1.73 19.88 10.02
CA ASN A 496 -1.49 19.41 11.38
C ASN A 496 -1.72 17.90 11.54
N ASP A 497 -2.77 17.37 10.90
CA ASP A 497 -3.08 15.93 10.93
C ASP A 497 -2.02 15.12 10.18
N ARG A 498 -1.52 15.62 9.05
CA ARG A 498 -0.38 15.03 8.33
C ARG A 498 0.87 14.99 9.21
N ILE A 499 1.23 16.12 9.83
CA ILE A 499 2.39 16.19 10.74
C ILE A 499 2.22 15.21 11.92
N ALA A 500 1.02 15.12 12.49
CA ALA A 500 0.74 14.19 13.59
C ALA A 500 0.83 12.71 13.15
N SER A 501 0.26 12.37 12.00
CA SER A 501 0.33 11.04 11.40
C SER A 501 1.77 10.61 11.15
N ASP A 502 2.60 11.52 10.63
CA ASP A 502 4.00 11.24 10.36
C ASP A 502 4.77 11.04 11.67
N ARG A 503 4.54 11.90 12.67
CA ARG A 503 5.16 11.79 14.00
C ARG A 503 4.76 10.54 14.79
N ALA A 504 3.75 9.79 14.37
CA ALA A 504 3.33 8.55 15.04
C ALA A 504 4.47 7.54 15.22
N ILE A 505 5.44 7.50 14.30
CA ILE A 505 6.62 6.64 14.40
C ILE A 505 7.46 6.99 15.63
N VAL A 506 7.63 8.29 15.92
CA VAL A 506 8.37 8.71 17.10
C VAL A 506 7.60 8.39 18.36
N GLU A 507 6.31 8.73 18.41
CA GLU A 507 5.45 8.44 19.55
C GLU A 507 5.41 6.92 19.88
N ASN A 508 5.38 6.07 18.86
CA ASN A 508 5.46 4.61 19.01
C ASN A 508 6.82 4.15 19.55
N LEU A 509 7.92 4.72 19.08
CA LEU A 509 9.26 4.44 19.62
C LEU A 509 9.34 4.84 21.09
N LEU A 510 8.82 6.02 21.43
CA LEU A 510 8.81 6.53 22.80
C LEU A 510 7.89 5.73 23.72
N ALA A 511 6.76 5.24 23.21
CA ALA A 511 5.86 4.33 23.93
C ALA A 511 6.52 2.97 24.18
N ALA A 512 7.26 2.45 23.21
CA ALA A 512 8.04 1.22 23.35
C ALA A 512 9.17 1.38 24.37
N SER A 513 9.93 2.48 24.33
CA SER A 513 11.00 2.74 25.32
C SER A 513 10.48 2.83 26.76
N ARG A 514 9.26 3.34 26.97
CA ARG A 514 8.61 3.38 28.30
C ARG A 514 8.32 2.01 28.89
N HIS A 515 8.20 0.96 28.07
CA HIS A 515 7.97 -0.42 28.55
C HIS A 515 9.22 -1.12 29.09
N PHE A 516 10.44 -0.62 28.80
CA PHE A 516 11.71 -1.32 29.08
C PHE A 516 12.56 -0.74 30.23
N GLY A 517 12.07 0.25 30.99
CA GLY A 517 12.79 0.83 32.13
C GLY A 517 13.80 1.94 31.76
N PRO A 518 14.53 2.53 32.73
CA PRO A 518 15.25 3.79 32.52
C PRO A 518 16.38 3.69 31.49
N CYS A 519 16.38 4.65 30.54
CA CYS A 519 17.43 4.83 29.55
C CYS A 519 18.65 5.51 30.19
N ALA A 520 19.80 4.83 30.19
CA ALA A 520 21.10 5.45 30.43
C ALA A 520 21.99 5.20 29.21
N ALA A 521 22.54 6.26 28.63
CA ALA A 521 23.51 6.18 27.54
C ALA A 521 24.92 6.00 28.13
N THR A 522 25.67 5.03 27.62
CA THR A 522 27.14 5.04 27.69
C THR A 522 27.69 5.39 26.30
N PRO A 523 28.66 6.32 26.20
CA PRO A 523 29.17 6.75 24.90
C PRO A 523 30.18 5.71 24.40
N THR A 524 29.82 4.97 23.35
CA THR A 524 30.82 4.31 22.51
C THR A 524 30.46 4.50 21.04
N ALA A 525 31.49 4.93 20.29
CA ALA A 525 31.50 5.35 18.90
C ALA A 525 30.42 4.74 17.97
N GLY A 526 29.58 5.62 17.42
CA GLY A 526 28.94 5.46 16.11
C GLY A 526 27.66 4.63 16.00
N ILE A 527 27.28 3.86 17.01
CA ILE A 527 25.99 3.15 17.07
C ILE A 527 25.53 3.13 18.53
N VAL A 528 24.43 3.82 18.87
CA VAL A 528 23.85 3.74 20.22
C VAL A 528 23.23 2.34 20.40
N LYS A 529 23.99 1.43 21.01
CA LYS A 529 23.42 0.23 21.65
C LYS A 529 22.70 0.70 22.91
N ILE A 530 21.38 0.57 22.95
CA ILE A 530 20.60 0.72 24.18
C ILE A 530 21.05 -0.41 25.13
N THR A 531 21.89 -0.09 26.10
CA THR A 531 22.34 -1.05 27.11
C THR A 531 21.44 -0.87 28.33
N THR A 532 20.69 -1.92 28.68
CA THR A 532 19.83 -1.93 29.86
C THR A 532 20.68 -2.11 31.11
N CYS A 533 20.73 -1.10 31.99
CA CYS A 533 21.24 -1.29 33.34
C CYS A 533 20.20 -2.06 34.17
N LEU A 534 20.37 -3.38 34.26
CA LEU A 534 19.70 -4.18 35.30
C LEU A 534 20.20 -3.72 36.67
N SER A 535 19.41 -2.89 37.35
CA SER A 535 19.41 -2.86 38.81
C SER A 535 17.97 -2.93 39.30
N LYS A 536 17.60 -4.11 39.80
CA LYS A 536 16.34 -4.34 40.50
C LYS A 536 16.31 -3.44 41.75
N PRO A 537 15.21 -2.72 42.04
CA PRO A 537 14.92 -2.36 43.42
C PRO A 537 14.37 -3.60 44.12
N VAL A 538 15.12 -4.10 45.10
CA VAL A 538 14.62 -5.04 46.10
C VAL A 538 13.51 -4.33 46.88
N SER A 539 12.36 -4.98 46.96
CA SER A 539 11.22 -4.62 47.80
C SER A 539 11.61 -4.43 49.27
N ARG A 540 11.12 -3.36 49.89
CA ARG A 540 10.60 -3.39 51.25
C ARG A 540 9.28 -2.67 51.30
#